data_AF-A0A7V8YLP1-F1
#
_entry.id   AF-A0A7V8YLP1-F1
#
_cell.length_a   1.000
_cell.length_b   1.000
_cell.length_c   1.000
_cell.angle_alpha   90.00
_cell.angle_beta   90.00
_cell.angle_gamma   90.00
#
_symmetry.space_group_name_H-M   'P 1'
#
loop_
_entity.id
_entity.type
_entity.pdbx_description
1 polymer ?
#
loop_
_entity_poly.entity_id
_entity_poly.type
_entity_poly.pdbx_seq_one_letter_code
_entity_poly.pdbx_strand_id
1 'polypeptide(L)'
;MADRTVSLLAGQLDFLFEEQPELRSAPAARLLDRLNREDRLVRARAEEPLENDRWVQRRADELDDRFTARQVEEALELVKKRGPA
;
A
#
# COMPACT_ATOMS: atom_id res chain seq x y z
N MET A 1 -3.99 19.15 9.02
CA MET A 1 -3.59 18.80 7.64
C MET A 1 -3.31 17.32 7.65
N ALA A 2 -4.07 16.50 6.91
CA ALA A 2 -3.73 15.08 6.81
C ALA A 2 -2.34 14.98 6.19
N ASP A 3 -1.47 14.17 6.79
CA ASP A 3 -0.16 13.83 6.23
C ASP A 3 -0.35 13.40 4.76
N ARG A 4 0.49 13.91 3.86
CA ARG A 4 0.44 13.57 2.42
C ARG A 4 0.50 12.06 2.22
N THR A 5 1.24 11.36 3.08
CA THR A 5 1.35 9.90 3.10
C THR A 5 0.01 9.24 3.40
N VAL A 6 -0.70 9.70 4.43
CA VAL A 6 -2.02 9.16 4.80
C VAL A 6 -3.05 9.37 3.69
N SER A 7 -3.02 10.54 3.03
CA SER A 7 -3.92 10.81 1.90
C SER A 7 -3.66 9.90 0.71
N LEU A 8 -2.39 9.58 0.43
CA LEU A 8 -1.98 8.65 -0.62
C LEU A 8 -2.39 7.21 -0.28
N LEU A 9 -2.12 6.77 0.95
CA LEU A 9 -2.52 5.45 1.43
C LEU A 9 -4.04 5.26 1.37
N ALA A 10 -4.83 6.30 1.69
CA ALA A 10 -6.28 6.22 1.57
C ALA A 10 -6.73 5.95 0.12
N GLY A 11 -6.13 6.62 -0.86
CA GLY A 11 -6.42 6.35 -2.28
C GLY A 11 -5.98 4.96 -2.73
N GLN A 12 -4.85 4.46 -2.22
CA GLN A 12 -4.42 3.08 -2.49
C GLN A 12 -5.35 2.05 -1.85
N LEU A 13 -5.86 2.31 -0.65
CA LEU A 13 -6.87 1.46 -0.01
C LEU A 13 -8.19 1.46 -0.77
N ASP A 14 -8.65 2.62 -1.26
CA ASP A 14 -9.85 2.71 -2.10
C ASP A 14 -9.71 1.79 -3.32
N PHE A 15 -8.60 1.90 -4.06
CA PHE A 15 -8.30 1.05 -5.22
C PHE A 15 -8.18 -0.44 -4.83
N LEU A 16 -7.47 -0.76 -3.75
CA LEU A 16 -7.32 -2.13 -3.28
C LEU A 16 -8.66 -2.77 -2.92
N PHE A 17 -9.60 -1.99 -2.37
CA PHE A 17 -10.95 -2.44 -2.03
C PHE A 17 -11.88 -2.56 -3.24
N GLU A 18 -11.59 -1.86 -4.35
CA GLU A 18 -12.26 -2.08 -5.63
C GLU A 18 -11.81 -3.40 -6.26
N GLU A 19 -10.50 -3.69 -6.25
CA GLU A 19 -9.96 -4.94 -6.81
C GLU A 19 -10.23 -6.17 -5.93
N GLN A 20 -10.19 -6.03 -4.61
CA GLN A 20 -10.37 -7.10 -3.62
C GLN A 20 -11.30 -6.66 -2.49
N PRO A 21 -12.63 -6.67 -2.71
CA PRO A 21 -13.62 -6.19 -1.74
C PRO A 21 -13.56 -6.85 -0.36
N GLU A 22 -13.10 -8.10 -0.28
CA GLU A 22 -12.91 -8.84 0.97
C GLU A 22 -11.92 -8.15 1.93
N LEU A 23 -10.98 -7.37 1.40
CA LEU A 23 -9.98 -6.65 2.19
C LEU A 23 -10.56 -5.47 2.97
N ARG A 24 -11.78 -5.02 2.67
CA ARG A 24 -12.49 -3.98 3.45
C ARG A 24 -12.65 -4.36 4.94
N SER A 25 -12.70 -5.66 5.21
CA SER A 25 -12.82 -6.23 6.55
C SER A 25 -11.51 -6.78 7.11
N ALA A 26 -10.41 -6.66 6.36
CA ALA A 26 -9.11 -7.18 6.78
C ALA A 26 -8.51 -6.37 7.94
N PRO A 27 -7.73 -7.00 8.83
CA PRO A 27 -6.98 -6.29 9.86
C PRO A 27 -5.97 -5.30 9.24
N ALA A 28 -5.74 -4.17 9.91
CA ALA A 28 -4.80 -3.14 9.45
C ALA A 28 -3.38 -3.69 9.21
N ALA A 29 -2.93 -4.66 10.00
CA ALA A 29 -1.64 -5.33 9.79
C ALA A 29 -1.56 -6.05 8.43
N ARG A 30 -2.63 -6.72 8.00
CA ARG A 30 -2.67 -7.39 6.69
C ARG A 30 -2.68 -6.38 5.55
N LEU A 31 -3.35 -5.25 5.72
CA LEU A 31 -3.35 -4.16 4.75
C LEU A 31 -1.97 -3.50 4.67
N LEU A 32 -1.32 -3.29 5.82
CA LEU A 32 0.05 -2.78 5.90
C LEU A 32 1.03 -3.65 5.13
N ASP A 33 1.04 -4.96 5.39
CA ASP A 33 1.93 -5.90 4.70
C ASP A 33 1.72 -5.86 3.18
N ARG A 34 0.47 -5.75 2.75
CA ARG A 34 0.11 -5.64 1.34
C ARG A 34 0.63 -4.35 0.71
N LEU A 35 0.37 -3.21 1.34
CA LEU A 35 0.77 -1.89 0.86
C LEU A 35 2.29 -1.74 0.81
N ASN A 36 2.99 -2.18 1.85
CA ASN A 36 4.46 -2.18 1.87
C ASN A 36 5.04 -3.11 0.80
N ARG A 37 4.43 -4.29 0.56
CA ARG A 37 4.87 -5.18 -0.53
C ARG A 37 4.71 -4.50 -1.90
N GLU A 38 3.59 -3.84 -2.16
CA GLU A 38 3.36 -3.13 -3.42
C GLU A 38 4.34 -1.94 -3.60
N ASP A 39 4.58 -1.15 -2.55
CA ASP A 39 5.59 -0.08 -2.57
C ASP A 39 6.98 -0.61 -2.91
N ARG A 40 7.41 -1.71 -2.28
CA ARG A 40 8.71 -2.33 -2.55
C ARG A 40 8.82 -2.82 -3.99
N LEU A 41 7.77 -3.42 -4.55
CA LEU A 41 7.74 -3.83 -5.95
C LEU A 41 7.82 -2.64 -6.92
N VAL A 42 7.08 -1.56 -6.64
CA VAL A 42 7.13 -0.34 -7.46
C VAL A 42 8.51 0.28 -7.43
N ARG A 43 9.13 0.37 -6.24
CA ARG A 43 10.48 0.92 -6.08
C ARG A 43 11.53 0.05 -6.75
N ALA A 44 11.46 -1.27 -6.59
CA ALA A 44 12.35 -2.19 -7.28
C ALA A 44 12.25 -2.00 -8.81
N ARG A 45 11.04 -1.94 -9.38
CA ARG A 45 10.84 -1.67 -10.81
C ARG A 45 11.39 -0.31 -11.26
N ALA A 46 11.36 0.69 -10.38
CA ALA A 46 11.87 2.02 -10.69
C ALA A 46 13.41 2.10 -10.68
N GLU A 47 14.09 1.21 -9.96
CA GLU A 47 15.56 1.13 -9.95
C GLU A 47 16.10 0.63 -11.29
N GLU A 48 15.56 -0.47 -11.83
CA GLU A 48 15.98 -1.05 -13.12
C GLU A 48 14.77 -1.45 -13.97
N PRO A 49 14.21 -0.54 -14.80
CA PRO A 49 12.98 -0.79 -15.56
C PRO A 49 13.08 -1.86 -16.64
N LEU A 50 14.30 -2.21 -17.07
CA LEU A 50 14.57 -3.20 -18.13
C LEU A 50 14.82 -4.61 -17.57
N GLU A 51 14.97 -4.74 -16.26
CA GLU A 51 15.17 -6.02 -15.61
C GLU A 51 13.88 -6.84 -15.57
N ASN A 52 14.04 -8.15 -15.42
CA ASN A 52 12.91 -9.08 -15.43
C ASN A 52 12.19 -9.16 -14.06
N ASP A 53 10.99 -9.74 -14.06
CA ASP A 53 10.17 -9.88 -12.85
C ASP A 53 10.87 -10.62 -11.70
N ARG A 54 11.76 -11.58 -11.98
CA ARG A 54 12.49 -12.30 -10.91
C ARG A 54 13.47 -11.38 -10.20
N TRP A 55 14.16 -10.52 -10.96
CA TRP A 55 15.04 -9.50 -10.39
C TRP A 55 14.24 -8.53 -9.52
N VAL A 56 13.08 -8.07 -10.00
CA VAL A 56 12.18 -7.17 -9.27
C VAL A 56 11.73 -7.77 -7.94
N GLN A 57 11.28 -9.03 -7.93
CA GLN A 57 10.84 -9.69 -6.69
C GLN A 57 11.98 -9.78 -5.68
N ARG A 58 13.16 -10.27 -6.11
CA ARG A 58 14.34 -10.36 -5.24
C ARG A 58 14.73 -9.00 -4.68
N ARG A 59 14.73 -7.97 -5.53
CA ARG A 59 15.09 -6.62 -5.10
C ARG A 59 14.07 -6.05 -4.12
N ALA A 60 12.78 -6.28 -4.34
CA ALA A 60 11.73 -5.85 -3.42
C ALA A 60 11.86 -6.51 -2.04
N ASP A 61 12.28 -7.77 -1.97
CA ASP A 61 12.48 -8.48 -0.69
C ASP A 61 13.63 -7.88 0.15
N GLU A 62 14.59 -7.19 -0.49
CA GLU A 62 15.71 -6.51 0.17
C GLU A 62 15.39 -5.08 0.61
N LEU A 63 14.28 -4.49 0.15
CA LEU A 63 13.91 -3.13 0.49
C LEU A 63 13.20 -3.07 1.84
N ASP A 64 13.49 -2.01 2.60
CA ASP A 64 12.77 -1.70 3.83
C ASP A 64 11.35 -1.17 3.55
N ASP A 65 10.47 -1.49 4.49
CA ASP A 65 9.13 -0.97 4.61
C ASP A 65 9.13 0.54 4.88
N ARG A 66 8.17 1.25 4.29
CA ARG A 66 8.04 2.71 4.43
C ARG A 66 6.80 3.15 5.20
N PHE A 67 5.80 2.28 5.24
CA PHE A 67 4.55 2.57 5.92
C PHE A 67 4.51 1.92 7.29
N THR A 68 3.75 2.54 8.18
CA THR A 68 3.54 2.09 9.54
C THR A 68 2.06 1.74 9.76
N ALA A 69 1.78 0.87 10.73
CA ALA A 69 0.41 0.51 11.09
C ALA A 69 -0.46 1.75 11.40
N ARG A 70 0.12 2.73 12.13
CA ARG A 70 -0.56 3.98 12.47
C ARG A 70 -1.01 4.77 11.24
N GLN A 71 -0.16 4.85 10.20
CA GLN A 71 -0.52 5.54 8.96
C GLN A 71 -1.64 4.82 8.21
N VAL A 72 -1.66 3.49 8.23
CA VAL A 72 -2.72 2.68 7.60
C VAL A 72 -4.03 2.82 8.37
N GLU A 73 -4.00 2.83 9.70
CA GLU A 73 -5.18 3.08 10.53
C GLU A 73 -5.76 4.47 10.28
N GLU A 74 -4.91 5.51 10.25
CA GLU A 74 -5.35 6.88 9.91
C GLU A 74 -5.93 6.96 8.49
N ALA A 75 -5.36 6.23 7.53
CA ALA A 75 -5.87 6.16 6.17
C ALA A 75 -7.23 5.44 6.08
N LEU A 76 -7.42 4.34 6.82
CA LEU A 76 -8.70 3.63 6.92
C LEU A 76 -9.80 4.53 7.48
N GLU A 77 -9.50 5.31 8.51
CA GLU A 77 -10.46 6.28 9.05
C GLU A 77 -10.79 7.38 8.04
N LEU A 78 -9.84 7.77 7.20
CA LEU A 78 -10.09 8.72 6.12
C LEU A 78 -11.01 8.13 5.04
N VAL A 79 -10.79 6.88 4.63
CA VAL A 79 -11.67 6.14 3.69
C VAL A 79 -13.10 6.05 4.23
N LYS A 80 -13.27 5.63 5.49
CA LYS A 80 -14.60 5.55 6.13
C LYS A 80 -15.34 6.89 6.13
N LYS A 81 -14.63 7.99 6.37
CA LYS A 81 -15.19 9.35 6.38
C LYS A 81 -15.57 9.87 5.00
N ARG A 82 -14.92 9.38 3.94
CA ARG A 82 -15.26 9.74 2.54
C ARG A 82 -16.57 9.08 2.08
N GLY A 83 -16.97 7.99 2.72
CA GLY A 83 -18.09 7.15 2.28
C GLY A 83 -17.69 6.29 1.07
N PRO A 84 -18.42 5.19 0.79
CA PRO A 84 -18.21 4.46 -0.45
C PRO A 84 -18.54 5.39 -1.63
N ALA A 85 -17.65 5.45 -2.62
CA ALA A 85 -17.94 6.08 -3.91
C ALA A 85 -19.10 5.37 -4.63
#